data_AF-A0A1K0G6C7-F1
#
_entry.id   AF-A0A1K0G6C7-F1
#
_cell.length_a   1.000
_cell.length_b   1.000
_cell.length_c   1.000
_cell.angle_alpha   90.00
_cell.angle_beta   90.00
_cell.angle_gamma   90.00
#
_symmetry.space_group_name_H-M   'P 1'
#
loop_
_entity.id
_entity.type
_entity.pdbx_description
1 polymer ?
#
loop_
_entity_poly.entity_id
_entity_poly.type
_entity_poly.pdbx_seq_one_letter_code
_entity_poly.pdbx_strand_id
1 'polypeptide(L)'
;MSRDLNVDIHNTSSGFDDVDVSSVLSQPLPTEPAPARTEAMSLLELQKQLDADISRHIAVLTSNGVNMVTPLIDSHGFPLANKDLMAIRSARQRINVLRNDSKALRDRISKLLELAINGDALPPSSSVAATTSTRGTTGSQQELRAFAKVNSVADNSPAQTAGLEAGDQILKFGWVTAEDPEGLGALAAPGVVVDGAGIELLVQREGVADTVVLTLIPRAGWGGRGLLGCHLLPL
;
A
#
# COMPACT_ATOMS: atom_id res chain seq x y z
N MET A 1 -48.85 17.28 -34.71
CA MET A 1 -48.82 16.83 -33.30
C MET A 1 -47.83 15.69 -33.20
N SER A 2 -46.54 16.01 -33.26
CA SER A 2 -45.46 15.03 -33.12
C SER A 2 -45.11 14.99 -31.65
N ARG A 3 -45.35 13.85 -30.99
CA ARG A 3 -44.93 13.61 -29.62
C ARG A 3 -43.44 13.28 -29.65
N ASP A 4 -42.62 14.21 -29.20
CA ASP A 4 -41.22 13.96 -28.91
C ASP A 4 -41.13 12.98 -27.73
N LEU A 5 -41.05 11.68 -28.05
CA LEU A 5 -40.64 10.64 -27.11
C LEU A 5 -39.11 10.70 -26.99
N ASN A 6 -38.62 11.73 -26.30
CA ASN A 6 -37.24 11.76 -25.83
C ASN A 6 -37.15 10.86 -24.59
N VAL A 7 -37.15 9.55 -24.82
CA VAL A 7 -36.82 8.55 -23.80
C VAL A 7 -35.30 8.55 -23.71
N ASP A 8 -34.76 9.16 -22.67
CA ASP A 8 -33.34 9.06 -22.33
C ASP A 8 -32.95 7.59 -22.17
N ILE A 9 -32.19 7.06 -23.15
CA ILE A 9 -31.71 5.66 -23.20
C ILE A 9 -30.56 5.43 -22.20
N HIS A 10 -30.20 6.46 -21.40
CA HIS A 10 -29.11 6.42 -20.43
C HIS A 10 -29.56 6.53 -18.97
N ASN A 11 -30.86 6.36 -18.68
CA ASN A 11 -31.28 6.22 -17.28
C ASN A 11 -30.93 4.81 -16.76
N THR A 12 -29.66 4.57 -16.50
CA THR A 12 -29.17 3.41 -15.72
C THR A 12 -29.34 3.67 -14.22
N SER A 13 -30.53 4.07 -13.77
CA SER A 13 -30.92 3.88 -12.37
C SER A 13 -31.19 2.39 -12.17
N SER A 14 -30.14 1.57 -12.16
CA SER A 14 -30.22 0.18 -11.75
C SER A 14 -30.30 0.09 -10.23
N GLY A 15 -31.47 0.46 -9.67
CA GLY A 15 -32.08 -0.02 -8.43
C GLY A 15 -31.33 0.03 -7.07
N PHE A 16 -30.05 0.37 -7.04
CA PHE A 16 -29.22 0.36 -5.84
C PHE A 16 -28.24 1.53 -5.97
N ASP A 17 -28.65 2.70 -5.50
CA ASP A 17 -27.73 3.83 -5.29
C ASP A 17 -26.83 3.46 -4.12
N ASP A 18 -25.78 2.71 -4.43
CA ASP A 18 -24.74 2.36 -3.47
C ASP A 18 -23.96 3.62 -3.09
N VAL A 19 -23.36 3.61 -1.89
CA VAL A 19 -22.63 4.77 -1.39
C VAL A 19 -21.47 5.18 -2.30
N ASP A 20 -21.42 6.46 -2.68
CA ASP A 20 -20.30 7.04 -3.44
C ASP A 20 -19.21 7.54 -2.49
N VAL A 21 -18.03 6.91 -2.58
CA VAL A 21 -16.85 7.27 -1.78
C VAL A 21 -15.82 8.08 -2.56
N SER A 22 -16.04 8.32 -3.85
CA SER A 22 -15.06 8.95 -4.74
C SER A 22 -14.68 10.35 -4.29
N SER A 23 -15.67 11.14 -3.87
CA SER A 23 -15.47 12.49 -3.34
C SER A 23 -14.59 12.49 -2.10
N VAL A 24 -14.85 11.56 -1.18
CA VAL A 24 -14.14 11.48 0.09
C VAL A 24 -12.70 11.01 -0.12
N LEU A 25 -12.50 9.98 -0.95
CA LEU A 25 -11.15 9.49 -1.27
C LEU A 25 -10.29 10.52 -2.01
N SER A 26 -10.91 11.43 -2.76
CA SER A 26 -10.22 12.48 -3.52
C SER A 26 -9.79 13.68 -2.67
N GLN A 27 -10.34 13.84 -1.47
CA GLN A 27 -9.97 14.95 -0.59
C GLN A 27 -8.55 14.77 -0.04
N PRO A 28 -7.76 15.85 0.12
CA PRO A 28 -6.46 15.77 0.76
C PRO A 28 -6.60 15.32 2.22
N LEU A 29 -5.57 14.65 2.75
CA LEU A 29 -5.57 14.30 4.18
C LEU A 29 -5.44 15.57 5.03
N PRO A 30 -6.18 15.66 6.16
CA PRO A 30 -6.04 16.74 7.13
C PRO A 30 -4.65 16.70 7.77
N THR A 31 -4.10 17.89 8.06
CA THR A 31 -2.78 18.06 8.68
C THR A 31 -2.85 18.12 10.21
N GLU A 32 -4.02 18.40 10.77
CA GLU A 32 -4.24 18.61 12.20
C GLU A 32 -4.84 17.34 12.86
N PRO A 33 -4.47 17.00 14.11
CA PRO A 33 -4.88 15.76 14.77
C PRO A 33 -6.37 15.74 15.18
N ALA A 34 -6.92 16.88 15.59
CA ALA A 34 -8.33 16.98 15.97
C ALA A 34 -9.31 16.73 14.80
N PRO A 35 -9.17 17.38 13.62
CA PRO A 35 -10.03 17.07 12.48
C PRO A 35 -9.78 15.67 11.92
N ALA A 36 -8.54 15.15 11.98
CA ALA A 36 -8.23 13.78 11.58
C ALA A 36 -9.05 12.75 12.36
N ARG A 37 -9.21 12.92 13.69
CA ARG A 37 -10.07 12.06 14.52
C ARG A 37 -11.54 12.13 14.12
N THR A 38 -12.06 13.34 13.88
CA THR A 38 -13.46 13.52 13.49
C THR A 38 -13.75 12.93 12.11
N GLU A 39 -12.83 13.08 11.16
CA GLU A 39 -12.94 12.48 9.83
C GLU A 39 -12.78 10.96 9.90
N ALA A 40 -11.86 10.43 10.72
CA ALA A 40 -11.75 8.99 10.90
C ALA A 40 -13.04 8.36 11.44
N MET A 41 -13.73 9.04 12.37
CA MET A 41 -15.03 8.60 12.88
C MET A 41 -16.13 8.64 11.82
N SER A 42 -16.19 9.67 10.98
CA SER A 42 -17.18 9.73 9.90
C SER A 42 -16.91 8.67 8.81
N LEU A 43 -15.64 8.43 8.49
CA LEU A 43 -15.23 7.37 7.56
C LEU A 43 -15.58 5.97 8.08
N LEU A 44 -15.50 5.72 9.38
CA LEU A 44 -15.88 4.44 9.96
C LEU A 44 -17.39 4.16 9.78
N GLU A 45 -18.24 5.17 9.97
CA GLU A 45 -19.68 5.01 9.71
C GLU A 45 -19.94 4.78 8.21
N LEU A 46 -19.22 5.48 7.34
CA LEU A 46 -19.31 5.26 5.90
C LEU A 46 -18.85 3.84 5.51
N GLN A 47 -17.78 3.33 6.13
CA GLN A 47 -17.30 1.96 5.93
C GLN A 47 -18.40 0.95 6.24
N LYS A 48 -19.11 1.14 7.34
CA LYS A 48 -20.23 0.29 7.75
C LYS A 48 -21.38 0.30 6.74
N GLN A 49 -21.67 1.45 6.13
CA GLN A 49 -22.65 1.54 5.04
C GLN A 49 -22.18 0.76 3.81
N LEU A 50 -20.91 0.89 3.45
CA LEU A 50 -20.32 0.16 2.33
C LEU A 50 -20.35 -1.37 2.54
N ASP A 51 -20.08 -1.83 3.76
CA ASP A 51 -20.16 -3.24 4.12
C ASP A 51 -21.61 -3.77 4.08
N ALA A 52 -22.59 -2.91 4.38
CA ALA A 52 -24.01 -3.22 4.20
C ALA A 52 -24.38 -3.35 2.71
N ASP A 53 -23.88 -2.46 1.85
CA ASP A 53 -24.08 -2.54 0.39
C ASP A 53 -23.45 -3.81 -0.19
N ILE A 54 -22.22 -4.15 0.22
CA ILE A 54 -21.58 -5.42 -0.16
C ILE A 54 -22.46 -6.61 0.23
N SER A 55 -22.98 -6.60 1.47
CA SER A 55 -23.85 -7.68 1.96
C SER A 55 -25.16 -7.79 1.17
N ARG A 56 -25.71 -6.65 0.74
CA ARG A 56 -26.91 -6.57 -0.11
C ARG A 56 -26.67 -7.21 -1.48
N HIS A 57 -25.55 -6.90 -2.15
CA HIS A 57 -25.20 -7.53 -3.43
C HIS A 57 -24.83 -9.01 -3.28
N ILE A 58 -24.22 -9.42 -2.16
CA ILE A 58 -24.00 -10.84 -1.86
C ILE A 58 -25.34 -11.58 -1.73
N ALA A 59 -26.36 -10.97 -1.11
CA ALA A 59 -27.69 -11.55 -1.01
C ALA A 59 -28.35 -11.76 -2.38
N VAL A 60 -28.07 -10.90 -3.36
CA VAL A 60 -28.50 -11.09 -4.76
C VAL A 60 -27.82 -12.31 -5.39
N LEU A 61 -26.54 -12.56 -5.08
CA LEU A 61 -25.85 -13.75 -5.57
C LEU A 61 -26.39 -15.03 -4.91
N THR A 62 -26.62 -15.00 -3.60
CA THR A 62 -27.14 -16.17 -2.87
C THR A 62 -28.56 -16.52 -3.27
N SER A 63 -29.43 -15.53 -3.55
CA SER A 63 -30.78 -15.78 -4.06
C SER A 63 -30.78 -16.47 -5.44
N ASN A 64 -29.76 -16.21 -6.26
CA ASN A 64 -29.52 -16.88 -7.53
C ASN A 64 -28.76 -18.22 -7.40
N GLY A 65 -28.42 -18.65 -6.17
CA GLY A 65 -27.66 -19.87 -5.92
C GLY A 65 -26.26 -19.84 -6.55
N VAL A 66 -25.63 -18.68 -6.53
CA VAL A 66 -24.34 -18.38 -7.16
C VAL A 66 -23.45 -17.67 -6.14
N ASN A 67 -22.14 -17.87 -6.24
CA ASN A 67 -21.13 -17.14 -5.44
C ASN A 67 -20.29 -16.23 -6.36
N MET A 68 -19.22 -15.62 -5.87
CA MET A 68 -18.36 -14.76 -6.69
C MET A 68 -17.56 -15.48 -7.79
N VAL A 69 -17.38 -16.81 -7.70
CA VAL A 69 -16.42 -17.58 -8.51
C VAL A 69 -17.11 -18.55 -9.48
N THR A 70 -18.35 -18.93 -9.19
CA THR A 70 -19.12 -19.94 -9.93
C THR A 70 -19.19 -19.61 -11.42
N PRO A 71 -18.95 -20.60 -12.31
CA PRO A 71 -19.03 -20.38 -13.74
C PRO A 71 -20.47 -20.03 -14.15
N LEU A 72 -20.60 -19.10 -15.11
CA LEU A 72 -21.88 -18.65 -15.67
C LEU A 72 -22.22 -19.36 -16.99
N ILE A 73 -21.45 -20.39 -17.31
CA ILE A 73 -21.55 -21.19 -18.52
C ILE A 73 -21.67 -22.67 -18.13
N ASP A 74 -22.32 -23.43 -18.99
CA ASP A 74 -22.41 -24.89 -18.87
C ASP A 74 -21.14 -25.58 -19.41
N SER A 75 -21.12 -26.92 -19.36
CA SER A 75 -20.04 -27.75 -19.88
C SER A 75 -19.89 -27.71 -21.40
N HIS A 76 -20.90 -27.24 -22.12
CA HIS A 76 -20.91 -27.08 -23.57
C HIS A 76 -20.53 -25.66 -24.01
N GLY A 77 -20.27 -24.75 -23.05
CA GLY A 77 -19.86 -23.37 -23.30
C GLY A 77 -21.03 -22.38 -23.51
N PHE A 78 -22.26 -22.78 -23.23
CA PHE A 78 -23.44 -21.93 -23.37
C PHE A 78 -23.83 -21.23 -22.05
N PRO A 79 -24.44 -20.03 -22.10
CA PRO A 79 -24.91 -19.33 -20.91
C PRO A 79 -25.98 -20.14 -20.17
N LEU A 80 -25.92 -20.15 -18.83
CA LEU A 80 -26.92 -20.83 -17.99
C LEU A 80 -28.30 -20.17 -18.13
N ALA A 81 -29.21 -20.81 -18.86
CA ALA A 81 -30.56 -20.28 -19.14
C ALA A 81 -31.46 -20.20 -17.89
N ASN A 82 -31.16 -20.95 -16.84
CA ASN A 82 -31.94 -21.00 -15.60
C ASN A 82 -31.59 -19.90 -14.60
N LYS A 83 -30.63 -19.01 -14.89
CA LYS A 83 -30.13 -17.99 -13.98
C LYS A 83 -30.17 -16.61 -14.61
N ASP A 84 -30.44 -15.58 -13.82
CA ASP A 84 -30.33 -14.20 -14.28
C ASP A 84 -28.86 -13.78 -14.33
N LEU A 85 -28.24 -14.00 -15.49
CA LEU A 85 -26.84 -13.69 -15.72
C LEU A 85 -26.54 -12.19 -15.65
N MET A 86 -27.51 -11.34 -15.98
CA MET A 86 -27.33 -9.89 -15.92
C MET A 86 -27.26 -9.43 -14.47
N ALA A 87 -28.23 -9.83 -13.64
CA ALA A 87 -28.20 -9.53 -12.21
C ALA A 87 -26.93 -10.05 -11.53
N ILE A 88 -26.53 -11.29 -11.85
CA ILE A 88 -25.30 -11.89 -11.29
C ILE A 88 -24.05 -11.10 -11.71
N ARG A 89 -23.89 -10.77 -12.99
CA ARG A 89 -22.71 -10.03 -13.48
C ARG A 89 -22.64 -8.65 -12.86
N SER A 90 -23.75 -7.92 -12.84
CA SER A 90 -23.82 -6.59 -12.24
C SER A 90 -23.51 -6.63 -10.74
N ALA A 91 -24.08 -7.58 -10.00
CA ALA A 91 -23.80 -7.75 -8.57
C ALA A 91 -22.32 -8.10 -8.32
N ARG A 92 -21.72 -9.02 -9.09
CA ARG A 92 -20.29 -9.35 -8.97
C ARG A 92 -19.39 -8.15 -9.26
N GLN A 93 -19.67 -7.43 -10.34
CA GLN A 93 -18.92 -6.23 -10.69
C GLN A 93 -19.01 -5.22 -9.54
N ARG A 94 -20.21 -4.99 -9.00
CA ARG A 94 -20.40 -4.01 -7.95
C ARG A 94 -19.73 -4.42 -6.64
N ILE A 95 -19.79 -5.68 -6.24
CA ILE A 95 -19.05 -6.21 -5.08
C ILE A 95 -17.55 -5.97 -5.23
N ASN A 96 -16.98 -6.18 -6.42
CA ASN A 96 -15.55 -5.94 -6.64
C ASN A 96 -15.19 -4.46 -6.49
N VAL A 97 -16.01 -3.56 -7.05
CA VAL A 97 -15.82 -2.11 -6.91
C VAL A 97 -15.90 -1.71 -5.43
N LEU A 98 -16.98 -2.10 -4.72
CA LEU A 98 -17.18 -1.79 -3.31
C LEU A 98 -16.08 -2.37 -2.40
N ARG A 99 -15.51 -3.53 -2.73
CA ARG A 99 -14.38 -4.11 -1.99
C ARG A 99 -13.10 -3.30 -2.17
N ASN A 100 -12.84 -2.82 -3.38
CA ASN A 100 -11.69 -1.96 -3.65
C ASN A 100 -11.86 -0.62 -2.94
N ASP A 101 -13.06 -0.06 -2.98
CA ASP A 101 -13.44 1.17 -2.28
C ASP A 101 -13.29 1.03 -0.75
N SER A 102 -13.79 -0.07 -0.17
CA SER A 102 -13.62 -0.41 1.26
C SER A 102 -12.15 -0.51 1.64
N LYS A 103 -11.31 -1.07 0.75
CA LYS A 103 -9.87 -1.15 0.98
C LYS A 103 -9.24 0.25 0.98
N ALA A 104 -9.52 1.06 -0.03
CA ALA A 104 -8.99 2.43 -0.11
C ALA A 104 -9.42 3.28 1.10
N LEU A 105 -10.66 3.11 1.56
CA LEU A 105 -11.19 3.81 2.72
C LEU A 105 -10.51 3.37 4.02
N ARG A 106 -10.31 2.06 4.22
CA ARG A 106 -9.53 1.54 5.37
C ARG A 106 -8.10 2.07 5.38
N ASP A 107 -7.45 2.12 4.21
CA ASP A 107 -6.10 2.67 4.08
C ASP A 107 -6.07 4.17 4.45
N ARG A 108 -7.11 4.93 4.10
CA ARG A 108 -7.27 6.34 4.52
C ARG A 108 -7.48 6.46 6.03
N ILE A 109 -8.35 5.65 6.62
CA ILE A 109 -8.58 5.63 8.08
C ILE A 109 -7.28 5.33 8.82
N SER A 110 -6.47 4.36 8.37
CA SER A 110 -5.17 4.05 8.98
C SER A 110 -4.29 5.29 9.09
N LYS A 111 -4.14 6.02 7.98
CA LYS A 111 -3.33 7.25 7.94
C LYS A 111 -3.88 8.35 8.85
N LEU A 112 -5.20 8.53 8.90
CA LEU A 112 -5.82 9.50 9.81
C LEU A 112 -5.60 9.13 11.27
N LEU A 113 -5.66 7.84 11.61
CA LEU A 113 -5.43 7.36 12.96
C LEU A 113 -3.96 7.50 13.36
N GLU A 114 -3.04 7.20 12.45
CA GLU A 114 -1.60 7.45 12.63
C GLU A 114 -1.35 8.95 12.93
N LEU A 115 -1.93 9.86 12.15
CA LEU A 115 -1.84 11.31 12.41
C LEU A 115 -2.48 11.71 13.75
N ALA A 116 -3.62 11.12 14.10
CA ALA A 116 -4.33 11.41 15.34
C ALA A 116 -3.57 10.94 16.59
N ILE A 117 -2.75 9.88 16.47
CA ILE A 117 -1.93 9.33 17.56
C ILE A 117 -0.58 10.05 17.62
N ASN A 118 0.05 10.28 16.46
CA ASN A 118 1.39 10.87 16.39
C ASN A 118 1.38 12.41 16.48
N GLY A 119 0.28 13.07 16.12
CA GLY A 119 0.12 14.52 16.10
C GLY A 119 -0.08 15.19 17.47
N ASP A 120 -0.11 14.44 18.58
CA ASP A 120 -0.07 15.00 19.94
C ASP A 120 1.37 15.39 20.37
N ALA A 121 2.36 15.19 19.50
CA ALA A 121 3.72 15.71 19.65
C ALA A 121 3.95 16.89 18.68
N LEU A 122 3.87 18.13 19.19
CA LEU A 122 4.25 19.38 18.50
C LEU A 122 5.81 19.49 18.43
N PRO A 123 6.47 20.06 17.38
CA PRO A 123 6.07 21.24 16.60
C PRO A 123 6.01 21.13 15.06
N PRO A 124 5.44 22.17 14.39
CA PRO A 124 4.84 22.08 13.06
C PRO A 124 5.78 22.54 11.95
N SER A 125 5.55 22.06 10.73
CA SER A 125 5.98 22.78 9.52
C SER A 125 4.95 22.66 8.39
N SER A 126 4.63 23.84 7.88
CA SER A 126 3.50 24.23 7.06
C SER A 126 3.40 23.55 5.71
N SER A 127 2.15 23.26 5.33
CA SER A 127 1.71 23.07 3.95
C SER A 127 1.66 24.41 3.19
N VAL A 128 2.02 24.41 1.90
CA VAL A 128 1.19 24.96 0.80
C VAL A 128 1.68 24.43 -0.56
N ALA A 129 0.73 24.34 -1.48
CA ALA A 129 0.67 23.42 -2.61
C ALA A 129 1.20 23.96 -3.97
N ALA A 130 1.27 23.03 -4.93
CA ALA A 130 0.83 23.15 -6.34
C ALA A 130 1.90 23.07 -7.48
N THR A 131 1.85 21.93 -8.18
CA THR A 131 1.83 21.73 -9.66
C THR A 131 3.11 21.85 -10.51
N THR A 132 3.22 20.86 -11.42
CA THR A 132 4.01 20.75 -12.68
C THR A 132 5.43 20.18 -12.62
N SER A 133 5.51 18.92 -13.07
CA SER A 133 6.55 18.31 -13.90
C SER A 133 7.97 18.86 -13.82
N THR A 134 8.87 18.15 -13.11
CA THR A 134 10.11 17.56 -13.65
C THR A 134 10.95 16.95 -12.52
N ARG A 135 11.54 15.79 -12.81
CA ARG A 135 12.70 15.15 -12.15
C ARG A 135 13.39 16.00 -11.07
N GLY A 136 13.37 15.51 -9.83
CA GLY A 136 14.12 16.12 -8.73
C GLY A 136 13.80 15.47 -7.40
N THR A 137 14.58 14.45 -7.05
CA THR A 137 14.69 13.80 -5.75
C THR A 137 15.02 14.84 -4.67
N THR A 138 14.13 15.08 -3.71
CA THR A 138 14.48 15.58 -2.35
C THR A 138 13.23 15.47 -1.46
N GLY A 139 12.92 14.25 -1.01
CA GLY A 139 12.04 14.05 0.15
C GLY A 139 12.90 14.17 1.40
N SER A 140 12.59 15.15 2.25
CA SER A 140 12.94 15.22 3.68
C SER A 140 14.05 14.26 4.12
N GLN A 141 15.30 14.73 4.06
CA GLN A 141 16.37 14.15 4.87
C GLN A 141 16.02 14.42 6.33
N GLN A 142 15.22 13.54 6.92
CA GLN A 142 15.49 13.13 8.29
C GLN A 142 16.97 12.76 8.27
N GLU A 143 17.83 13.46 9.02
CA GLU A 143 19.25 13.11 9.17
C GLU A 143 19.31 11.73 9.81
N LEU A 144 19.07 10.69 9.00
CA LEU A 144 19.29 9.32 9.37
C LEU A 144 20.76 9.26 9.75
N ARG A 145 21.04 8.90 10.99
CA ARG A 145 22.41 8.70 11.43
C ARG A 145 22.88 7.37 10.91
N ALA A 146 24.10 7.31 10.40
CA ALA A 146 24.69 6.04 10.08
C ALA A 146 24.92 5.26 11.38
N PHE A 147 24.54 3.99 11.41
CA PHE A 147 24.73 3.11 12.58
C PHE A 147 25.71 1.96 12.31
N ALA A 148 26.02 1.70 11.04
CA ALA A 148 26.96 0.66 10.65
C ALA A 148 27.78 1.06 9.42
N LYS A 149 29.00 0.53 9.31
CA LYS A 149 29.88 0.64 8.14
C LYS A 149 30.12 -0.72 7.51
N VAL A 150 30.08 -0.80 6.19
CA VAL A 150 30.44 -2.00 5.43
C VAL A 150 31.96 -2.14 5.41
N ASN A 151 32.48 -3.19 6.02
CA ASN A 151 33.92 -3.48 6.03
C ASN A 151 34.34 -4.23 4.77
N SER A 152 33.57 -5.24 4.39
CA SER A 152 33.86 -6.04 3.20
C SER A 152 32.58 -6.63 2.60
N VAL A 153 32.60 -6.82 1.29
CA VAL A 153 31.54 -7.46 0.50
C VAL A 153 32.17 -8.62 -0.26
N ALA A 154 31.55 -9.79 -0.19
CA ALA A 154 32.07 -10.98 -0.86
C ALA A 154 31.65 -11.01 -2.34
N ASP A 155 32.50 -11.59 -3.18
CA ASP A 155 32.21 -11.75 -4.61
C ASP A 155 31.04 -12.72 -4.85
N ASN A 156 30.22 -12.41 -5.86
CA ASN A 156 28.97 -13.08 -6.21
C ASN A 156 27.94 -13.14 -5.07
N SER A 157 28.09 -12.30 -4.03
CA SER A 157 27.13 -12.25 -2.93
C SER A 157 25.86 -11.46 -3.28
N PRO A 158 24.77 -11.69 -2.52
CA PRO A 158 23.59 -10.84 -2.56
C PRO A 158 23.89 -9.36 -2.32
N ALA A 159 24.79 -9.04 -1.40
CA ALA A 159 25.23 -7.67 -1.13
C ALA A 159 25.95 -7.04 -2.33
N GLN A 160 26.83 -7.77 -3.01
CA GLN A 160 27.50 -7.26 -4.22
C GLN A 160 26.51 -7.08 -5.38
N THR A 161 25.59 -8.03 -5.56
CA THR A 161 24.55 -7.97 -6.60
C THR A 161 23.61 -6.78 -6.37
N ALA A 162 23.36 -6.44 -5.10
CA ALA A 162 22.61 -5.26 -4.71
C ALA A 162 23.36 -3.94 -4.91
N GLY A 163 24.65 -3.99 -5.24
CA GLY A 163 25.50 -2.80 -5.45
C GLY A 163 26.12 -2.22 -4.18
N LEU A 164 26.17 -2.99 -3.09
CA LEU A 164 26.82 -2.59 -1.85
C LEU A 164 28.35 -2.61 -2.02
N GLU A 165 29.04 -1.57 -1.57
CA GLU A 165 30.50 -1.46 -1.66
C GLU A 165 31.14 -1.40 -0.26
N ALA A 166 32.40 -1.83 -0.16
CA ALA A 166 33.17 -1.66 1.06
C ALA A 166 33.41 -0.16 1.31
N GLY A 167 33.17 0.27 2.54
CA GLY A 167 33.23 1.69 2.93
C GLY A 167 31.85 2.37 3.06
N ASP A 168 30.79 1.76 2.51
CA ASP A 168 29.44 2.33 2.58
C ASP A 168 28.96 2.43 4.05
N GLN A 169 28.35 3.55 4.40
CA GLN A 169 27.73 3.80 5.70
C GLN A 169 26.23 3.53 5.61
N ILE A 170 25.72 2.64 6.44
CA ILE A 170 24.31 2.25 6.44
C ILE A 170 23.52 3.19 7.35
N LEU A 171 22.55 3.85 6.74
CA LEU A 171 21.63 4.81 7.36
C LEU A 171 20.30 4.13 7.72
N LYS A 172 19.86 3.18 6.88
CA LYS A 172 18.64 2.38 7.08
C LYS A 172 18.82 0.97 6.50
N PHE A 173 18.37 -0.05 7.23
CA PHE A 173 18.38 -1.44 6.77
C PHE A 173 16.98 -2.05 6.97
N GLY A 174 16.20 -2.15 5.91
CA GLY A 174 14.80 -2.57 5.99
C GLY A 174 14.00 -1.60 6.86
N TRP A 175 13.53 -2.07 8.02
CA TRP A 175 12.87 -1.24 9.02
C TRP A 175 13.80 -0.77 10.14
N VAL A 176 15.04 -1.27 10.19
CA VAL A 176 16.01 -0.96 11.24
C VAL A 176 16.71 0.37 10.95
N THR A 177 16.78 1.25 11.95
CA THR A 177 17.46 2.56 11.89
C THR A 177 18.36 2.75 13.12
N ALA A 178 19.14 3.85 13.13
CA ALA A 178 19.99 4.20 14.28
C ALA A 178 19.22 4.50 15.59
N GLU A 179 17.89 4.64 15.51
CA GLU A 179 17.03 4.88 16.66
C GLU A 179 16.74 3.59 17.44
N ASP A 180 16.99 2.42 16.84
CA ASP A 180 16.81 1.14 17.50
C ASP A 180 17.90 0.92 18.58
N PRO A 181 17.52 0.54 19.82
CA PRO A 181 18.46 0.40 20.93
C PRO A 181 19.47 -0.74 20.72
N GLU A 182 19.17 -1.70 19.87
CA GLU A 182 20.03 -2.84 19.54
C GLU A 182 20.97 -2.54 18.35
N GLY A 183 20.78 -1.43 17.64
CA GLY A 183 21.61 -1.01 16.49
C GLY A 183 21.80 -2.14 15.46
N LEU A 184 23.06 -2.52 15.21
CA LEU A 184 23.38 -3.63 14.30
C LEU A 184 22.83 -4.99 14.78
N GLY A 185 22.65 -5.16 16.09
CA GLY A 185 22.06 -6.36 16.69
C GLY A 185 20.61 -6.60 16.25
N ALA A 186 19.87 -5.53 15.94
CA ALA A 186 18.50 -5.64 15.42
C ALA A 186 18.45 -6.39 14.09
N LEU A 187 19.54 -6.43 13.29
CA LEU A 187 19.59 -7.22 12.06
C LEU A 187 19.54 -8.74 12.30
N ALA A 188 19.90 -9.18 13.49
CA ALA A 188 19.81 -10.59 13.89
C ALA A 188 18.39 -10.97 14.35
N ALA A 189 17.47 -10.01 14.49
CA ALA A 189 16.11 -10.28 14.90
C ALA A 189 15.38 -11.14 13.84
N PRO A 190 14.55 -12.12 14.27
CA PRO A 190 13.78 -12.94 13.35
C PRO A 190 12.88 -12.09 12.44
N GLY A 191 13.02 -12.26 11.13
CA GLY A 191 12.19 -11.55 10.14
C GLY A 191 12.84 -10.31 9.51
N VAL A 192 14.02 -9.86 9.97
CA VAL A 192 14.76 -8.78 9.29
C VAL A 192 15.44 -9.29 8.03
N VAL A 193 16.08 -10.46 8.12
CA VAL A 193 16.75 -11.11 7.00
C VAL A 193 15.98 -12.39 6.67
N VAL A 194 15.19 -12.35 5.61
CA VAL A 194 14.43 -13.50 5.11
C VAL A 194 14.89 -13.83 3.71
N ASP A 195 15.16 -15.11 3.46
CA ASP A 195 15.58 -15.61 2.14
C ASP A 195 14.54 -15.26 1.07
N GLY A 196 14.98 -14.64 -0.02
CA GLY A 196 14.13 -14.21 -1.14
C GLY A 196 13.30 -12.94 -0.91
N ALA A 197 13.30 -12.35 0.29
CA ALA A 197 12.58 -11.10 0.56
C ALA A 197 13.48 -9.89 0.33
N GLY A 198 13.08 -8.97 -0.56
CA GLY A 198 13.85 -7.74 -0.82
C GLY A 198 13.87 -6.82 0.40
N ILE A 199 15.07 -6.41 0.80
CA ILE A 199 15.33 -5.48 1.90
C ILE A 199 15.82 -4.16 1.28
N GLU A 200 15.12 -3.07 1.59
CA GLU A 200 15.54 -1.73 1.18
C GLU A 200 16.67 -1.24 2.09
N LEU A 201 17.77 -0.78 1.48
CA LEU A 201 18.93 -0.23 2.15
C LEU A 201 19.07 1.23 1.74
N LEU A 202 19.39 2.08 2.71
CA LEU A 202 19.79 3.46 2.44
C LEU A 202 21.23 3.60 2.93
N VAL A 203 22.14 3.82 2.00
CA VAL A 203 23.59 3.92 2.27
C VAL A 203 24.15 5.25 1.84
N GLN A 204 25.21 5.68 2.48
CA GLN A 204 25.99 6.84 2.11
C GLN A 204 27.40 6.39 1.76
N ARG A 205 27.85 6.75 0.55
CA ARG A 205 29.15 6.36 0.05
C ARG A 205 30.22 7.35 0.49
N GLU A 206 31.38 6.82 0.89
CA GLU A 206 32.51 7.63 1.31
C GLU A 206 32.93 8.60 0.18
N GLY A 207 32.80 9.91 0.43
CA GLY A 207 33.14 10.98 -0.54
C GLY A 207 31.96 11.54 -1.36
N VAL A 208 30.75 10.98 -1.22
CA VAL A 208 29.54 11.48 -1.89
C VAL A 208 28.49 11.83 -0.82
N ALA A 209 28.02 13.08 -0.81
CA ALA A 209 27.00 13.53 0.16
C ALA A 209 25.60 12.96 -0.14
N ASP A 210 25.39 12.43 -1.35
CA ASP A 210 24.14 11.81 -1.75
C ASP A 210 23.98 10.42 -1.14
N THR A 211 22.76 10.13 -0.72
CA THR A 211 22.35 8.82 -0.24
C THR A 211 21.92 7.95 -1.42
N VAL A 212 22.36 6.70 -1.40
CA VAL A 212 22.03 5.70 -2.41
C VAL A 212 21.02 4.72 -1.82
N VAL A 213 19.90 4.53 -2.51
CA VAL A 213 18.91 3.51 -2.15
C VAL A 213 19.23 2.23 -2.93
N LEU A 214 19.45 1.14 -2.21
CA LEU A 214 19.73 -0.18 -2.77
C LEU A 214 18.66 -1.18 -2.32
N THR A 215 18.44 -2.23 -3.11
CA THR A 215 17.56 -3.33 -2.73
C THR A 215 18.37 -4.60 -2.66
N LEU A 216 18.53 -5.14 -1.45
CA LEU A 216 19.26 -6.37 -1.19
C LEU A 216 18.27 -7.52 -1.04
N ILE A 217 18.40 -8.55 -1.87
CA ILE A 217 17.58 -9.76 -1.79
C ILE A 217 18.44 -10.88 -1.19
N PRO A 218 18.28 -11.24 0.10
CA PRO A 218 19.05 -12.30 0.72
C PRO A 218 18.82 -13.61 -0.04
N ARG A 219 19.90 -14.38 -0.24
CA ARG A 219 19.86 -15.66 -0.94
C ARG A 219 20.71 -16.67 -0.20
N ALA A 220 20.23 -17.89 -0.01
CA ALA A 220 21.07 -19.01 0.43
C ALA A 220 21.88 -19.63 -0.72
N GLY A 221 23.05 -20.20 -0.43
CA GLY A 221 23.80 -21.02 -1.40
C GLY A 221 24.55 -20.25 -2.51
N TRP A 222 24.85 -18.96 -2.30
CA TRP A 222 25.66 -18.15 -3.21
C TRP A 222 27.17 -18.46 -3.18
N GLY A 223 27.58 -19.47 -2.41
CA GLY A 223 28.99 -19.89 -2.29
C GLY A 223 29.73 -19.32 -1.08
N GLY A 224 29.04 -18.62 -0.17
CA GLY A 224 29.62 -18.11 1.08
C GLY A 224 28.76 -18.36 2.32
N ARG A 225 29.15 -17.76 3.45
CA ARG A 225 28.48 -17.93 4.75
C ARG A 225 27.31 -16.95 4.89
N GLY A 226 26.15 -17.47 5.31
CA GLY A 226 24.96 -16.66 5.59
C GLY A 226 24.19 -16.25 4.34
N LEU A 227 23.26 -15.29 4.49
CA LEU A 227 22.29 -14.91 3.46
C LEU A 227 22.62 -13.60 2.73
N LEU A 228 23.54 -12.78 3.25
CA LEU A 228 23.83 -11.43 2.75
C LEU A 228 25.18 -11.33 2.05
N GLY A 229 26.24 -11.91 2.66
CA GLY A 229 27.60 -11.87 2.14
C GLY A 229 28.34 -10.54 2.31
N CYS A 230 27.94 -9.72 3.28
CA CYS A 230 28.66 -8.53 3.70
C CYS A 230 29.06 -8.61 5.18
N HIS A 231 30.15 -7.94 5.56
CA HIS A 231 30.57 -7.76 6.94
C HIS A 231 30.30 -6.33 7.38
N LEU A 232 29.42 -6.17 8.38
CA LEU A 232 29.01 -4.88 8.91
C LEU A 232 29.67 -4.67 10.27
N LEU A 233 30.23 -3.48 10.48
CA LEU A 233 30.80 -3.05 11.74
C LEU A 233 29.92 -1.92 12.32
N PRO A 234 29.64 -1.92 13.63
CA PRO A 234 29.01 -0.77 14.27
C PRO A 234 29.93 0.45 14.20
N LEU A 235 29.32 1.64 14.13
CA LEU A 235 30.02 2.93 14.18
C LEU A 235 30.30 3.38 15.62
#